data_AF-A0A068SB48-F1
#
_entry.id   AF-A0A068SB48-F1
#
_cell.length_a   1.000
_cell.length_b   1.000
_cell.length_c   1.000
_cell.angle_alpha   90.00
_cell.angle_beta   90.00
_cell.angle_gamma   90.00
#
_symmetry.space_group_name_H-M   'P 1'
#
loop_
_entity.id
_entity.type
_entity.pdbx_description
1 polymer ?
#
loop_
_entity_poly.entity_id
_entity_poly.type
_entity_poly.pdbx_seq_one_letter_code
_entity_poly.pdbx_strand_id
1 'polypeptide(L)'
;MSSIEDNELPKANISRVLKHALPPGTALQKEAKTAVSKSATVFINYLSSVANDTARSANHKTISAADVFKAMEVLELDHLIQPLKESFAAYQQLQSDKKQRKKDKKTEDEARGQKRDADDDEEGTPEPKKRKEDEDEEEEDVDDEEEEKEEDEEMTESQPTAAAAAASSSSPTAVASTEKE
;
A
#
# COMPACT_ATOMS: atom_id res chain seq x y z
N MET A 1 19.46 -1.26 -13.92
CA MET A 1 18.19 -1.97 -14.18
C MET A 1 17.69 -2.36 -12.81
N SER A 2 16.67 -1.69 -12.29
CA SER A 2 16.21 -1.94 -10.93
C SER A 2 15.79 -3.40 -10.79
N SER A 3 16.30 -4.07 -9.77
CA SER A 3 15.91 -5.43 -9.44
C SER A 3 14.48 -5.42 -8.88
N ILE A 4 13.78 -6.54 -8.98
CA ILE A 4 12.48 -6.74 -8.29
C ILE A 4 12.65 -6.50 -6.79
N GLU A 5 13.81 -6.88 -6.26
CA GLU A 5 14.17 -6.76 -4.84
C GLU A 5 14.32 -5.30 -4.39
N ASP A 6 14.60 -4.37 -5.31
CA ASP A 6 14.69 -2.94 -5.02
C ASP A 6 13.31 -2.26 -4.93
N ASN A 7 12.24 -2.95 -5.36
CA ASN A 7 10.88 -2.41 -5.45
C ASN A 7 9.86 -3.31 -4.73
N GLU A 8 10.30 -4.03 -3.70
CA GLU A 8 9.38 -4.80 -2.86
C GLU A 8 8.59 -3.89 -1.92
N LEU A 9 7.30 -4.22 -1.74
CA LEU A 9 6.45 -3.53 -0.78
C LEU A 9 6.82 -3.95 0.66
N PRO A 10 6.59 -3.08 1.67
CA PRO A 10 6.84 -3.45 3.06
C PRO A 10 6.17 -4.76 3.45
N LYS A 11 6.96 -5.72 3.97
CA LYS A 11 6.51 -7.08 4.30
C LYS A 11 5.35 -7.09 5.30
N ALA A 12 5.27 -6.10 6.18
CA ALA A 12 4.18 -5.92 7.13
C ALA A 12 2.84 -5.68 6.41
N ASN A 13 2.84 -4.84 5.37
CA ASN A 13 1.65 -4.52 4.59
C ASN A 13 1.16 -5.73 3.80
N ILE A 14 2.08 -6.46 3.14
CA ILE A 14 1.76 -7.71 2.45
C ILE A 14 1.16 -8.74 3.42
N SER A 15 1.78 -8.90 4.59
CA SER A 15 1.31 -9.84 5.62
C SER A 15 -0.08 -9.48 6.14
N ARG A 16 -0.38 -8.19 6.33
CA ARG A 16 -1.69 -7.71 6.75
C ARG A 16 -2.74 -8.04 5.70
N VAL A 17 -2.51 -7.67 4.43
CA VAL A 17 -3.45 -7.94 3.33
C VAL A 17 -3.72 -9.45 3.18
N LEU A 18 -2.67 -10.28 3.20
CA LEU A 18 -2.84 -11.74 3.09
C LEU A 18 -3.66 -12.33 4.25
N LYS A 19 -3.44 -11.89 5.49
CA LYS A 19 -4.23 -12.36 6.64
C LYS A 19 -5.69 -11.93 6.53
N HIS A 20 -5.98 -10.73 6.02
CA HIS A 20 -7.35 -10.26 5.79
C HIS A 20 -8.08 -11.08 4.70
N ALA A 21 -7.35 -11.62 3.74
CA ALA A 21 -7.90 -12.46 2.69
C ALA A 21 -8.14 -13.92 3.11
N LEU A 22 -7.72 -14.31 4.32
CA LEU A 22 -7.78 -15.69 4.81
C LEU A 22 -8.65 -15.81 6.07
N PRO A 23 -9.19 -17.01 6.36
CA PRO A 23 -9.89 -17.27 7.62
C PRO A 23 -8.99 -17.01 8.85
N PRO A 24 -9.59 -16.61 9.99
CA PRO A 24 -8.83 -16.36 11.21
C PRO A 24 -8.09 -17.63 11.66
N GLY A 25 -6.86 -17.46 12.14
CA GLY A 25 -6.00 -18.57 12.58
C GLY A 25 -5.23 -19.28 11.47
N THR A 26 -5.37 -18.88 10.20
CA THR A 26 -4.62 -19.48 9.09
C THR A 26 -3.12 -19.14 9.18
N ALA A 27 -2.27 -20.17 9.18
CA ALA A 27 -0.82 -19.99 9.13
C ALA A 27 -0.32 -19.82 7.68
N LEU A 28 0.59 -18.86 7.47
CA LEU A 28 1.23 -18.60 6.18
C LEU A 28 2.72 -18.89 6.25
N GLN A 29 3.21 -19.73 5.33
CA GLN A 29 4.62 -20.05 5.21
C GLN A 29 5.44 -18.84 4.72
N LYS A 30 6.73 -18.78 5.10
CA LYS A 30 7.65 -17.70 4.70
C LYS A 30 7.74 -17.57 3.18
N GLU A 31 7.92 -18.70 2.48
CA GLU A 31 8.01 -18.74 1.01
C GLU A 31 6.76 -18.18 0.32
N ALA A 32 5.56 -18.46 0.86
CA ALA A 32 4.32 -17.92 0.30
C ALA A 32 4.27 -16.38 0.38
N LYS A 33 4.73 -15.81 1.51
CA LYS A 33 4.77 -14.34 1.68
C LYS A 33 5.78 -13.71 0.73
N THR A 34 6.95 -14.32 0.56
CA THR A 34 7.99 -13.85 -0.37
C THR A 34 7.49 -13.93 -1.82
N ALA A 35 6.85 -15.03 -2.20
CA ALA A 35 6.29 -15.19 -3.53
C ALA A 35 5.23 -14.12 -3.83
N VAL A 36 4.34 -13.83 -2.87
CA VAL A 36 3.35 -12.77 -3.01
C VAL A 36 4.01 -11.40 -3.11
N SER A 37 5.02 -11.10 -2.28
CA SER A 37 5.79 -9.85 -2.34
C SER A 37 6.35 -9.60 -3.74
N LYS A 38 7.08 -10.57 -4.28
CA LYS A 38 7.67 -10.50 -5.64
C LYS A 38 6.58 -10.40 -6.71
N SER A 39 5.49 -11.15 -6.57
CA SER A 39 4.37 -11.11 -7.52
C SER A 39 3.65 -9.76 -7.53
N ALA A 40 3.56 -9.05 -6.40
CA ALA A 40 2.93 -7.74 -6.31
C ALA A 40 3.72 -6.70 -7.11
N THR A 41 5.05 -6.70 -7.01
CA THR A 41 5.92 -5.83 -7.83
C THR A 41 5.77 -6.13 -9.32
N VAL A 42 5.75 -7.41 -9.70
CA VAL A 42 5.51 -7.82 -11.10
C VAL A 42 4.12 -7.38 -11.57
N PHE A 43 3.10 -7.51 -10.73
CA PHE A 43 1.74 -7.10 -11.03
C PHE A 43 1.63 -5.60 -11.28
N ILE A 44 2.23 -4.75 -10.42
CA ILE A 44 2.24 -3.29 -10.59
C ILE A 44 2.91 -2.91 -11.91
N ASN A 45 4.07 -3.52 -12.22
CA ASN A 45 4.80 -3.26 -13.46
C ASN A 45 3.98 -3.71 -14.69
N TYR A 46 3.33 -4.86 -14.61
CA TYR A 46 2.52 -5.39 -15.69
C TYR A 46 1.27 -4.52 -15.94
N LEU A 47 0.52 -4.18 -14.88
CA LEU A 47 -0.62 -3.29 -14.98
C LEU A 47 -0.22 -1.92 -15.53
N SER A 48 0.92 -1.37 -15.10
CA SER A 48 1.44 -0.10 -15.60
C SER A 48 1.78 -0.17 -17.09
N SER A 49 2.36 -1.28 -17.56
CA SER A 49 2.64 -1.50 -18.98
C SER A 49 1.34 -1.54 -19.80
N VAL A 50 0.34 -2.30 -19.36
CA VAL A 50 -0.94 -2.42 -20.09
C VAL A 50 -1.71 -1.11 -20.08
N ALA A 51 -1.70 -0.37 -18.96
CA ALA A 51 -2.29 0.97 -18.89
C ALA A 51 -1.56 1.96 -19.81
N ASN A 52 -0.23 1.86 -19.93
CA ASN A 52 0.55 2.67 -20.88
C ASN A 52 0.13 2.38 -22.33
N ASP A 53 0.03 1.11 -22.70
CA ASP A 53 -0.38 0.71 -24.05
C ASP A 53 -1.83 1.12 -24.35
N THR A 54 -2.72 1.04 -23.36
CA THR A 54 -4.10 1.50 -23.45
C THR A 54 -4.17 3.01 -23.71
N ALA A 55 -3.45 3.80 -22.90
CA ALA A 55 -3.36 5.25 -23.06
C ALA A 55 -2.77 5.64 -24.43
N ARG A 56 -1.70 4.98 -24.86
CA ARG A 56 -1.07 5.20 -26.16
C ARG A 56 -2.00 4.89 -27.32
N SER A 57 -2.76 3.80 -27.23
CA SER A 57 -3.76 3.41 -28.25
C SER A 57 -4.87 4.45 -28.36
N ALA A 58 -5.19 5.16 -27.27
CA ALA A 58 -6.11 6.29 -27.24
C ALA A 58 -5.47 7.65 -27.59
N ASN A 59 -4.20 7.70 -28.00
CA ASN A 59 -3.40 8.92 -28.22
C ASN A 59 -3.25 9.82 -26.99
N HIS A 60 -3.36 9.27 -25.78
CA HIS A 60 -3.09 9.99 -24.54
C HIS A 60 -1.58 10.05 -24.28
N LYS A 61 -1.08 11.23 -23.89
CA LYS A 61 0.32 11.41 -23.46
C LYS A 61 0.55 11.07 -21.99
N THR A 62 -0.53 11.03 -21.21
CA THR A 62 -0.53 10.78 -19.77
C THR A 62 -1.54 9.70 -19.47
N ILE A 63 -1.17 8.74 -18.63
CA ILE A 63 -2.08 7.68 -18.18
C ILE A 63 -3.13 8.32 -17.27
N SER A 64 -4.41 8.16 -17.62
CA SER A 64 -5.55 8.58 -16.82
C SER A 64 -6.14 7.40 -16.04
N ALA A 65 -7.02 7.69 -15.06
CA ALA A 65 -7.74 6.64 -14.33
C ALA A 65 -8.59 5.76 -15.27
N ALA A 66 -9.16 6.33 -16.34
CA ALA A 66 -9.93 5.58 -17.33
C ALA A 66 -9.07 4.54 -18.07
N ASP A 67 -7.82 4.89 -18.37
CA ASP A 67 -6.87 3.96 -19.01
C ASP A 67 -6.54 2.78 -18.07
N VAL A 68 -6.40 3.03 -16.77
CA VAL A 68 -6.19 1.98 -15.76
C VAL A 68 -7.40 1.06 -15.64
N PHE A 69 -8.63 1.61 -15.58
CA PHE A 69 -9.84 0.79 -15.55
C PHE A 69 -9.96 -0.07 -16.81
N LYS A 70 -9.64 0.49 -17.98
CA LYS A 70 -9.68 -0.26 -19.23
C LYS A 70 -8.57 -1.33 -19.28
N ALA A 71 -7.39 -1.05 -18.76
CA ALA A 71 -6.35 -2.05 -18.60
C ALA A 71 -6.80 -3.21 -17.70
N MET A 72 -7.55 -2.95 -16.62
CA MET A 72 -8.10 -4.02 -15.78
C MET A 72 -9.08 -4.93 -16.52
N GLU A 73 -9.88 -4.41 -17.45
CA GLU A 73 -10.73 -5.22 -18.34
C GLU A 73 -9.88 -6.08 -19.30
N VAL A 74 -8.81 -5.52 -19.86
CA VAL A 74 -7.89 -6.26 -20.74
C VAL A 74 -7.16 -7.38 -20.00
N LEU A 75 -6.88 -7.18 -18.72
CA LEU A 75 -6.26 -8.16 -17.84
C LEU A 75 -7.23 -9.19 -17.26
N GLU A 76 -8.52 -9.13 -17.64
CA GLU A 76 -9.58 -10.02 -17.14
C GLU A 76 -9.76 -9.96 -15.61
N LEU A 77 -9.56 -8.77 -15.03
CA LEU A 77 -9.71 -8.47 -13.60
C LEU A 77 -11.02 -7.74 -13.30
N ASP A 78 -12.09 -8.06 -14.03
CA ASP A 78 -13.38 -7.38 -13.97
C ASP A 78 -13.97 -7.30 -12.56
N HIS A 79 -13.75 -8.35 -11.78
CA HIS A 79 -14.20 -8.46 -10.38
C HIS A 79 -13.59 -7.39 -9.45
N LEU A 80 -12.45 -6.78 -9.82
CA LEU A 80 -11.79 -5.73 -9.04
C LEU A 80 -12.20 -4.31 -9.50
N ILE A 81 -12.81 -4.16 -10.68
CA ILE A 81 -13.11 -2.85 -11.25
C ILE A 81 -14.09 -2.08 -10.37
N GLN A 82 -15.16 -2.74 -9.93
CA GLN A 82 -16.20 -2.08 -9.12
C GLN A 82 -15.67 -1.64 -7.74
N PRO A 83 -15.01 -2.51 -6.95
CA PRO A 83 -14.35 -2.09 -5.70
C PRO A 83 -13.30 -0.97 -5.90
N LEU A 84 -12.56 -1.00 -7.03
CA LEU A 84 -11.57 0.03 -7.33
C LEU A 84 -12.23 1.39 -7.63
N LYS A 85 -13.35 1.42 -8.36
CA LYS A 85 -14.11 2.64 -8.62
C LYS A 85 -14.65 3.27 -7.34
N GLU A 86 -15.14 2.45 -6.40
CA GLU A 86 -15.61 2.91 -5.09
C GLU A 86 -14.47 3.52 -4.28
N SER A 87 -13.32 2.85 -4.24
CA SER A 87 -12.11 3.36 -3.57
C SER A 87 -11.60 4.66 -4.20
N PHE A 88 -11.65 4.76 -5.54
CA PHE A 88 -11.26 5.97 -6.27
C PHE A 88 -12.22 7.15 -6.00
N ALA A 89 -13.53 6.89 -5.92
CA ALA A 89 -14.51 7.91 -5.56
C ALA A 89 -14.28 8.45 -4.14
N ALA A 90 -14.04 7.55 -3.16
CA ALA A 90 -13.71 7.94 -1.79
C ALA A 90 -12.41 8.77 -1.72
N TYR A 91 -11.39 8.39 -2.50
CA TYR A 91 -10.16 9.18 -2.61
C TYR A 91 -10.41 10.59 -3.16
N GLN A 92 -11.21 10.74 -4.21
CA GLN A 92 -11.52 12.06 -4.77
C GLN A 92 -12.27 12.96 -3.78
N GLN A 93 -13.22 12.40 -3.01
CA GLN A 93 -13.91 13.13 -1.94
C GLN A 93 -12.94 13.60 -0.86
N LEU A 94 -12.03 12.73 -0.42
CA LEU A 94 -11.02 13.08 0.57
C LEU A 94 -10.12 14.22 0.07
N GLN A 95 -9.76 14.23 -1.22
CA GLN A 95 -8.96 15.30 -1.81
C GLN A 95 -9.71 16.63 -1.89
N SER A 96 -11.00 16.61 -2.25
CA SER A 96 -11.82 17.84 -2.25
C SER A 96 -11.97 18.42 -0.84
N ASP A 97 -12.18 17.57 0.17
CA ASP A 97 -12.36 18.00 1.56
C ASP A 97 -11.09 18.63 2.11
N LYS A 98 -9.92 18.05 1.82
CA LYS A 98 -8.62 18.64 2.18
C LYS A 98 -8.43 20.02 1.55
N LYS A 99 -8.80 20.18 0.28
CA LYS A 99 -8.70 21.47 -0.42
C LYS A 99 -9.66 22.51 0.18
N GLN A 100 -10.87 22.10 0.55
CA GLN A 100 -11.85 22.97 1.17
C GLN A 100 -11.39 23.43 2.56
N ARG A 101 -10.92 22.52 3.41
CA ARG A 101 -10.36 22.86 4.74
C ARG A 101 -9.20 23.85 4.67
N LYS A 102 -8.30 23.69 3.68
CA LYS A 102 -7.21 24.66 3.46
C LYS A 102 -7.73 26.05 3.08
N LYS A 103 -8.77 26.09 2.23
CA LYS A 103 -9.40 27.36 1.84
C LYS A 103 -10.08 28.04 3.03
N ASP A 104 -10.84 27.27 3.81
CA ASP A 104 -11.57 27.77 4.98
C ASP A 104 -10.61 28.36 6.03
N LYS A 105 -9.48 27.67 6.31
CA LYS A 105 -8.42 28.16 7.19
C LYS A 105 -7.78 29.45 6.69
N LYS A 106 -7.49 29.56 5.38
CA LYS A 106 -6.94 30.78 4.79
C LYS A 106 -7.89 31.98 4.92
N THR A 107 -9.18 31.77 4.66
CA THR A 107 -10.19 32.82 4.85
C THR A 107 -10.36 33.22 6.32
N GLU A 108 -10.18 32.29 7.26
CA GLU A 108 -10.26 32.57 8.70
C GLU A 108 -9.04 33.37 9.19
N ASP A 109 -7.84 33.05 8.71
CA ASP A 109 -6.62 33.80 9.01
C ASP A 109 -6.64 35.22 8.39
N GLU A 110 -7.12 35.37 7.15
CA GLU A 110 -7.31 36.69 6.50
C GLU A 110 -8.35 37.55 7.25
N ALA A 111 -9.46 36.95 7.72
CA ALA A 111 -10.47 37.64 8.51
C ALA A 111 -9.99 38.01 9.92
N ARG A 112 -9.06 37.25 10.51
CA ARG A 112 -8.39 37.59 11.79
C ARG A 112 -7.31 38.66 11.62
N GLY A 113 -6.61 38.69 10.47
CA GLY A 113 -5.65 39.74 10.13
C GLY A 113 -6.30 41.12 10.00
N GLN A 114 -7.41 41.20 9.25
CA GLN A 114 -8.14 42.46 9.04
C GLN A 114 -8.79 43.05 10.31
N LYS A 115 -8.93 42.28 11.39
CA LYS A 115 -9.40 42.79 12.68
C LYS A 115 -8.29 43.42 13.54
N ARG A 116 -7.01 43.18 13.24
CA ARG A 116 -5.88 43.75 14.00
C ARG A 116 -5.42 45.11 13.45
N ASP A 117 -5.69 45.40 12.18
CA ASP A 117 -5.37 46.68 11.55
C ASP A 117 -6.47 47.76 11.74
N ALA A 118 -7.52 47.48 12.50
CA ALA A 118 -8.65 48.40 12.71
C ALA A 118 -8.69 49.04 14.12
N ASP A 119 -7.68 48.81 14.96
CA ASP A 119 -7.63 49.32 16.35
C ASP A 119 -6.37 50.17 16.66
N ASP A 120 -5.68 50.69 15.63
CA ASP A 120 -4.56 51.64 15.81
C ASP A 120 -4.77 52.87 14.91
N ASP A 121 -5.66 53.77 15.33
CA ASP A 121 -5.75 55.14 14.81
C ASP A 121 -5.90 56.10 16.00
N GLU A 122 -4.78 56.38 16.69
CA GLU A 122 -4.57 57.70 17.29
C GLU A 122 -3.08 58.11 17.21
N GLU A 123 -2.84 59.07 16.31
CA GLU A 123 -1.68 59.96 16.13
C GLU A 123 -0.26 59.39 15.87
N GLY A 124 0.24 59.63 14.63
CA GLY A 124 1.61 60.15 14.44
C GLY A 124 2.46 59.60 13.30
N THR A 125 2.53 60.38 12.20
CA THR A 125 3.58 60.45 11.14
C THR A 125 3.80 59.28 10.14
N PRO A 126 4.00 59.55 8.83
CA PRO A 126 4.26 58.52 7.82
C PRO A 126 5.76 58.31 7.59
N GLU A 127 6.23 57.05 7.63
CA GLU A 127 7.54 56.63 7.11
C GLU A 127 7.43 55.36 6.23
N PRO A 128 8.39 55.11 5.32
CA PRO A 128 8.09 54.44 4.05
C PRO A 128 8.13 52.91 4.08
N LYS A 129 7.28 52.34 3.22
CA LYS A 129 7.17 50.92 2.85
C LYS A 129 8.53 50.24 2.66
N LYS A 130 8.85 49.27 3.53
CA LYS A 130 9.71 48.14 3.18
C LYS A 130 8.83 46.97 2.79
N ARG A 131 8.87 46.63 1.49
CA ARG A 131 8.41 45.34 0.98
C ARG A 131 9.22 44.26 1.69
N LYS A 132 8.54 43.37 2.42
CA LYS A 132 9.13 42.07 2.75
C LYS A 132 8.78 41.16 1.59
N GLU A 133 9.81 40.71 0.92
CA GLU A 133 9.77 39.61 -0.03
C GLU A 133 9.51 38.35 0.82
N ASP A 134 8.43 37.64 0.50
CA ASP A 134 8.15 36.32 1.07
C ASP A 134 9.17 35.35 0.46
N GLU A 135 10.20 35.00 1.24
CA GLU A 135 11.03 33.83 0.96
C GLU A 135 10.20 32.59 1.38
N ASP A 136 9.78 31.82 0.37
CA ASP A 136 9.25 30.47 0.52
C ASP A 136 10.35 29.58 1.14
N GLU A 137 10.28 29.34 2.45
CA GLU A 137 10.97 28.20 3.06
C GLU A 137 10.01 26.99 3.03
N GLU A 138 10.29 26.08 2.09
CA GLU A 138 9.73 24.74 2.05
C GLU A 138 10.27 23.94 3.25
N GLU A 139 9.49 23.87 4.33
CA GLU A 139 9.72 22.89 5.40
C GLU A 139 9.23 21.51 4.91
N GLU A 140 10.16 20.68 4.47
CA GLU A 140 9.94 19.24 4.34
C GLU A 140 9.89 18.60 5.74
N ASP A 141 8.68 18.34 6.24
CA ASP A 141 8.45 17.44 7.38
C ASP A 141 8.88 16.02 6.98
N VAL A 142 10.12 15.66 7.32
CA VAL A 142 10.60 14.27 7.34
C VAL A 142 10.09 13.64 8.63
N ASP A 143 9.01 12.87 8.52
CA ASP A 143 8.40 12.15 9.63
C ASP A 143 9.37 11.09 10.20
N ASP A 144 9.46 11.15 11.52
CA ASP A 144 10.25 10.38 12.48
C ASP A 144 10.10 8.86 12.30
N GLU A 145 11.18 8.15 11.92
CA GLU A 145 11.23 6.69 12.01
C GLU A 145 11.67 6.28 13.42
N GLU A 146 10.72 5.86 14.25
CA GLU A 146 10.99 5.18 15.52
C GLU A 146 11.73 3.85 15.24
N GLU A 147 12.95 3.75 15.79
CA GLU A 147 13.77 2.54 15.84
C GLU A 147 13.09 1.45 16.70
N GLU A 148 12.60 0.37 16.09
CA GLU A 148 12.39 -0.89 16.81
C GLU A 148 13.59 -1.83 16.58
N LYS A 149 14.35 -2.02 17.65
CA LYS A 149 15.40 -3.04 17.77
C LYS A 149 14.73 -4.40 17.95
N GLU A 150 14.91 -5.31 17.00
CA GLU A 150 14.77 -6.74 17.27
C GLU A 150 16.16 -7.33 17.54
N GLU A 151 16.33 -7.82 18.77
CA GLU A 151 17.52 -8.56 19.20
C GLU A 151 17.48 -10.00 18.64
N ASP A 152 18.64 -10.44 18.18
CA ASP A 152 18.98 -11.80 17.75
C ASP A 152 18.59 -12.87 18.79
N GLU A 153 17.92 -13.93 18.35
CA GLU A 153 18.11 -15.27 18.95
C GLU A 153 18.63 -16.24 17.88
N GLU A 154 19.95 -16.33 17.86
CA GLU A 154 20.74 -17.42 17.30
C GLU A 154 20.39 -18.72 18.06
N MET A 155 19.73 -19.68 17.41
CA MET A 155 19.75 -21.07 17.85
C MET A 155 20.47 -21.93 16.82
N THR A 156 21.45 -22.62 17.35
CA THR A 156 22.56 -23.29 16.71
C THR A 156 22.17 -24.58 16.00
N GLU A 157 22.98 -24.89 15.00
CA GLU A 157 23.09 -26.11 14.22
C GLU A 157 23.03 -27.41 15.06
N SER A 158 22.26 -28.39 14.59
CA SER A 158 22.50 -29.83 14.84
C SER A 158 21.77 -30.68 13.80
N GLN A 159 22.46 -31.06 12.72
CA GLN A 159 22.19 -32.35 12.07
C GLN A 159 22.80 -33.47 12.92
N PRO A 160 22.23 -34.69 12.88
CA PRO A 160 23.01 -35.73 12.23
C PRO A 160 22.22 -36.63 11.25
N THR A 161 22.95 -36.89 10.17
CA THR A 161 23.04 -38.02 9.23
C THR A 161 22.31 -39.37 9.45
N ALA A 162 22.12 -40.04 8.28
CA ALA A 162 21.95 -41.48 8.00
C ALA A 162 20.52 -42.07 8.16
N ALA A 163 19.82 -42.42 7.08
CA ALA A 163 19.99 -43.58 6.20
C ALA A 163 19.63 -44.93 6.84
N ALA A 164 18.51 -45.54 6.39
CA ALA A 164 18.23 -46.98 6.22
C ALA A 164 16.69 -47.17 6.22
N ALA A 165 16.05 -47.52 5.11
CA ALA A 165 16.00 -48.82 4.45
C ALA A 165 14.69 -49.57 4.75
N ALA A 166 14.17 -50.20 3.71
CA ALA A 166 12.88 -50.83 3.56
C ALA A 166 12.64 -52.10 4.40
N ALA A 167 11.36 -52.40 4.66
CA ALA A 167 10.73 -53.74 4.65
C ALA A 167 9.21 -53.54 4.86
N SER A 168 8.34 -53.66 3.87
CA SER A 168 7.76 -54.91 3.34
C SER A 168 7.52 -56.02 4.36
N SER A 169 6.27 -56.13 4.82
CA SER A 169 5.51 -57.39 4.96
C SER A 169 4.04 -56.98 5.19
N SER A 170 3.06 -57.17 4.30
CA SER A 170 2.50 -58.38 3.71
C SER A 170 2.26 -59.52 4.71
N SER A 171 1.04 -59.60 5.26
CA SER A 171 0.21 -60.80 5.13
C SER A 171 -1.28 -60.53 5.42
N PRO A 172 -2.19 -61.14 4.62
CA PRO A 172 -3.66 -61.11 4.77
C PRO A 172 -4.17 -62.30 5.62
N THR A 173 -5.50 -62.55 5.65
CA THR A 173 -6.25 -63.74 6.17
C THR A 173 -7.14 -63.37 7.38
N ALA A 174 -8.42 -63.73 7.54
CA ALA A 174 -9.41 -64.42 6.72
C ALA A 174 -10.82 -64.10 7.25
N VAL A 175 -11.78 -64.31 6.37
CA VAL A 175 -13.21 -64.56 6.61
C VAL A 175 -13.51 -65.53 7.76
N ALA A 176 -14.53 -65.22 8.56
CA ALA A 176 -15.37 -66.21 9.25
C ALA A 176 -16.72 -65.59 9.62
N SER A 177 -17.75 -65.96 8.86
CA SER A 177 -19.14 -65.89 9.28
C SER A 177 -19.36 -66.77 10.51
N THR A 178 -20.04 -66.26 11.54
CA THR A 178 -20.83 -67.10 12.44
C THR A 178 -22.08 -66.36 12.88
N GLU A 179 -23.17 -67.05 12.57
CA GLU A 179 -24.57 -66.89 12.91
C GLU A 179 -24.82 -67.24 14.40
N LYS A 180 -25.58 -66.38 15.10
CA LYS A 180 -26.33 -66.60 16.35
C LYS A 180 -26.88 -65.21 16.75
N GLU A 181 -28.14 -64.98 17.08
CA GLU A 181 -29.28 -65.80 17.50
C GLU A 181 -30.57 -65.01 17.21
#